data_AF-A0A1H8I974-F1
#
_entry.id   AF-A0A1H8I974-F1
#
_cell.length_a   1.000
_cell.length_b   1.000
_cell.length_c   1.000
_cell.angle_alpha   90.00
_cell.angle_beta   90.00
_cell.angle_gamma   90.00
#
_symmetry.space_group_name_H-M   'P 1'
#
loop_
_entity.id
_entity.type
_entity.pdbx_description
1 polymer ?
#
loop_
_entity_poly.entity_id
_entity_poly.type
_entity_poly.pdbx_seq_one_letter_code
_entity_poly.pdbx_strand_id
1 'polypeptide(L)'
;MTQYETQQPIWAWVVLIGGGLFLFSAFPGIFFMLLIPFWKPDEFNLFSILFMTIGLLVLVGTIWGMVRSFKALREYQQIKKQRESTFIQETHPTTMKSATSKKPIWPWIIIAIGGIPLVGMGPGILMLPIMPLFLAGMSTDSGTTPDYVPLLIIFIGYGLMIGYIILLIIAIKALRRSNK
;
A
#
# COMPACT_ATOMS: atom_id res chain seq x y z
N MET A 1 -32.32 23.86 4.52
CA MET A 1 -31.04 23.68 3.80
C MET A 1 -30.51 22.30 4.12
N THR A 2 -30.58 21.37 3.18
CA THR A 2 -30.13 19.98 3.34
C THR A 2 -28.61 19.96 3.44
N GLN A 3 -28.10 19.68 4.65
CA GLN A 3 -26.69 19.41 4.88
C GLN A 3 -26.33 18.10 4.18
N TYR A 4 -25.86 18.18 2.93
CA TYR A 4 -25.13 17.07 2.34
C TYR A 4 -23.86 16.87 3.17
N GLU A 5 -23.83 15.79 3.95
CA GLU A 5 -22.59 15.31 4.57
C GLU A 5 -21.60 15.04 3.45
N THR A 6 -20.65 15.94 3.27
CA THR A 6 -19.50 15.74 2.39
C THR A 6 -18.73 14.52 2.92
N GLN A 7 -19.05 13.35 2.37
CA GLN A 7 -18.40 12.08 2.73
C GLN A 7 -16.89 12.21 2.50
N GLN A 8 -16.11 11.68 3.44
CA GLN A 8 -14.65 11.70 3.33
C GLN A 8 -14.24 10.99 2.03
N PRO A 9 -13.35 11.57 1.21
CA PRO A 9 -12.93 10.98 -0.05
C PRO A 9 -11.90 9.87 0.19
N ILE A 10 -12.30 8.82 0.93
CA ILE A 10 -11.47 7.66 1.29
C ILE A 10 -10.95 6.98 0.01
N TRP A 11 -11.80 6.85 -1.01
CA TRP A 11 -11.44 6.31 -2.31
C TRP A 11 -10.38 7.14 -3.03
N ALA A 12 -10.40 8.46 -2.91
CA ALA A 12 -9.38 9.31 -3.51
C ALA A 12 -8.01 9.09 -2.85
N TRP A 13 -7.98 8.90 -1.53
CA TRP A 13 -6.77 8.53 -0.79
C TRP A 13 -6.26 7.13 -1.17
N VAL A 14 -7.15 6.14 -1.31
CA VAL A 14 -6.78 4.78 -1.73
C VAL A 14 -6.19 4.80 -3.14
N VAL A 15 -6.79 5.53 -4.07
CA VAL A 15 -6.27 5.65 -5.45
C VAL A 15 -4.94 6.42 -5.49
N LEU A 16 -4.76 7.45 -4.66
CA LEU A 16 -3.48 8.17 -4.56
C LEU A 16 -2.37 7.32 -3.97
N ILE A 17 -2.62 6.65 -2.84
CA ILE A 17 -1.61 5.82 -2.18
C ILE A 17 -1.32 4.57 -3.02
N GLY A 18 -2.36 3.87 -3.47
CA GLY A 18 -2.23 2.67 -4.29
C GLY A 18 -1.61 2.95 -5.66
N GLY A 19 -2.07 3.98 -6.36
CA GLY A 19 -1.49 4.42 -7.63
C GLY A 19 -0.05 4.91 -7.48
N GLY A 20 0.27 5.61 -6.39
CA GLY A 20 1.63 6.04 -6.09
C GLY A 20 2.58 4.88 -5.82
N LEU A 21 2.14 3.88 -5.04
CA LEU A 21 2.94 2.69 -4.76
C LEU A 21 3.15 1.84 -6.02
N PHE A 22 2.09 1.70 -6.84
CA PHE A 22 2.15 1.02 -8.12
C PHE A 22 3.14 1.72 -9.06
N LEU A 23 3.06 3.04 -9.21
CA LEU A 23 4.02 3.80 -10.03
C LEU A 23 5.43 3.65 -9.48
N PHE A 24 5.65 3.74 -8.17
CA PHE A 24 7.00 3.59 -7.61
C PHE A 24 7.64 2.22 -7.93
N SER A 25 6.84 1.15 -7.89
CA SER A 25 7.29 -0.20 -8.21
C SER A 25 7.43 -0.46 -9.72
N ALA A 26 6.44 -0.05 -10.52
CA ALA A 26 6.35 -0.37 -11.94
C ALA A 26 7.12 0.62 -12.84
N PHE A 27 7.36 1.84 -12.38
CA PHE A 27 8.00 2.90 -13.18
C PHE A 27 9.39 2.51 -13.68
N PRO A 28 10.32 1.96 -12.87
CA PRO A 28 11.62 1.53 -13.38
C PRO A 28 11.49 0.51 -14.52
N GLY A 29 10.62 -0.49 -14.36
CA GLY A 29 10.40 -1.52 -15.36
C GLY A 29 9.84 -0.97 -16.67
N ILE A 30 8.80 -0.12 -16.60
CA ILE A 30 8.20 0.50 -17.79
C ILE A 30 9.19 1.47 -18.46
N PHE A 31 9.95 2.21 -17.66
CA PHE A 31 10.97 3.14 -18.15
C PHE A 31 12.09 2.41 -18.91
N PHE A 32 12.63 1.33 -18.34
CA PHE A 32 13.62 0.50 -19.04
C PHE A 32 13.03 -0.13 -20.30
N MET A 33 11.80 -0.63 -20.23
CA MET A 33 11.12 -1.21 -21.38
C MET A 33 10.98 -0.23 -22.55
N LEU A 34 10.68 1.05 -22.28
CA LEU A 34 10.62 2.09 -23.29
C LEU A 34 11.98 2.49 -23.86
N LEU A 35 13.08 2.24 -23.13
CA LEU A 35 14.44 2.57 -23.56
C LEU A 35 15.11 1.43 -24.35
N ILE A 36 14.68 0.18 -24.19
CA ILE A 36 15.17 -0.99 -24.95
C ILE A 36 15.27 -0.74 -26.46
N PRO A 37 14.28 -0.13 -27.16
CA PRO A 37 14.38 0.10 -28.61
C PRO A 37 15.58 0.94 -29.03
N PHE A 38 16.07 1.81 -28.14
CA PHE A 38 17.23 2.67 -28.42
C PHE A 38 18.57 1.96 -28.16
N TRP A 39 18.59 0.91 -27.35
CA TRP A 39 19.80 0.18 -26.99
C TRP A 39 19.98 -1.12 -27.76
N LYS A 40 18.87 -1.81 -28.06
CA LYS A 40 18.85 -3.09 -28.74
C LYS A 40 17.67 -3.17 -29.72
N PRO A 41 17.76 -2.45 -30.86
CA PRO A 41 16.71 -2.47 -31.86
C PRO A 41 16.49 -3.86 -32.48
N ASP A 42 17.49 -4.75 -32.44
CA ASP A 42 17.41 -6.09 -33.03
C ASP A 42 16.54 -7.07 -32.22
N GLU A 43 16.28 -6.77 -30.93
CA GLU A 43 15.39 -7.57 -30.06
C GLU A 43 13.92 -7.08 -30.12
N PHE A 44 13.63 -6.14 -31.02
CA PHE A 44 12.34 -5.46 -31.12
C PHE A 44 11.34 -6.27 -31.96
N ASN A 45 10.64 -7.19 -31.29
CA ASN A 45 9.57 -8.00 -31.88
C ASN A 45 8.18 -7.38 -31.69
N LEU A 46 7.21 -7.84 -32.49
CA LEU A 46 5.80 -7.41 -32.40
C LEU A 46 5.20 -7.57 -30.99
N PHE A 47 5.61 -8.61 -30.26
CA PHE A 47 5.20 -8.82 -28.87
C PHE A 47 5.71 -7.70 -27.95
N SER A 48 6.95 -7.23 -28.14
CA SER A 48 7.53 -6.12 -27.37
C SER A 48 6.75 -4.83 -27.57
N ILE A 49 6.27 -4.58 -28.80
CA ILE A 49 5.40 -3.44 -29.14
C ILE A 49 4.06 -3.53 -28.41
N LEU A 50 3.42 -4.70 -28.42
CA LEU A 50 2.16 -4.92 -27.70
C LEU A 50 2.32 -4.68 -26.20
N PHE A 51 3.35 -5.26 -25.57
CA PHE A 51 3.58 -5.08 -24.14
C PHE A 51 3.95 -3.64 -23.78
N MET A 52 4.73 -2.93 -24.60
CA MET A 52 4.97 -1.50 -24.40
C MET A 52 3.69 -0.69 -24.47
N THR A 53 2.84 -0.97 -25.45
CA THR A 53 1.56 -0.27 -25.63
C THR A 53 0.66 -0.47 -24.41
N ILE A 54 0.55 -1.71 -23.91
CA ILE A 54 -0.20 -2.03 -22.70
C ILE A 54 0.39 -1.31 -21.48
N GLY A 55 1.71 -1.38 -21.29
CA GLY A 55 2.39 -0.71 -20.18
C GLY A 55 2.17 0.81 -20.19
N LEU A 56 2.22 1.42 -21.37
CA LEU A 56 2.01 2.86 -21.56
C LEU A 56 0.56 3.25 -21.28
N LEU A 57 -0.42 2.46 -21.73
CA LEU A 57 -1.83 2.67 -21.41
C LEU A 57 -2.11 2.58 -19.90
N VAL A 58 -1.52 1.60 -19.21
CA VAL A 58 -1.64 1.45 -17.76
C VAL A 58 -1.01 2.65 -17.03
N LEU A 59 0.16 3.10 -17.48
CA LEU A 59 0.86 4.24 -16.89
C LEU A 59 0.05 5.53 -17.05
N VAL A 60 -0.44 5.82 -18.26
CA VAL A 60 -1.33 6.97 -18.53
C VAL A 60 -2.62 6.89 -17.71
N GLY A 61 -3.26 5.71 -17.66
CA GLY A 61 -4.47 5.50 -16.87
C GLY A 61 -4.26 5.75 -15.37
N THR A 62 -3.12 5.33 -14.85
CA THR A 62 -2.78 5.49 -13.43
C THR A 62 -2.49 6.95 -13.10
N ILE A 63 -1.67 7.64 -13.91
CA ILE A 63 -1.40 9.07 -13.75
C ILE A 63 -2.72 9.86 -13.82
N TRP A 64 -3.56 9.58 -14.82
CA TRP A 64 -4.84 10.25 -14.98
C TRP A 64 -5.77 10.02 -13.77
N GLY A 65 -5.85 8.78 -13.29
CA GLY A 65 -6.59 8.43 -12.07
C GLY A 65 -6.09 9.20 -10.85
N MET A 66 -4.77 9.26 -10.63
CA MET A 66 -4.17 10.01 -9.53
C MET A 66 -4.44 11.51 -9.62
N VAL A 67 -4.32 12.12 -10.81
CA VAL A 67 -4.64 13.54 -11.02
C VAL A 67 -6.10 13.84 -10.68
N ARG A 68 -7.02 12.96 -11.09
CA ARG A 68 -8.45 13.10 -10.79
C ARG A 68 -8.73 12.98 -9.29
N SER A 69 -8.13 12.00 -8.63
CA SER A 69 -8.26 11.81 -7.18
C SER A 69 -7.66 12.99 -6.40
N PHE A 70 -6.55 13.55 -6.87
CA PHE A 70 -5.92 14.72 -6.25
C PHE A 70 -6.80 15.97 -6.36
N LYS A 71 -7.44 16.21 -7.52
CA LYS A 71 -8.41 17.30 -7.69
C LYS A 71 -9.58 17.17 -6.72
N ALA A 72 -10.19 15.98 -6.61
CA ALA A 72 -11.28 15.71 -5.69
C ALA A 72 -10.87 15.94 -4.21
N LEU A 73 -9.62 15.60 -3.85
CA LEU A 73 -9.10 15.84 -2.52
C LEU A 73 -8.91 17.33 -2.22
N ARG A 74 -8.43 18.09 -3.21
CA ARG A 74 -8.21 19.54 -3.10
C ARG A 74 -9.52 20.30 -2.93
N GLU A 75 -10.54 19.94 -3.71
CA GLU A 75 -11.90 20.50 -3.58
C GLU A 75 -12.48 20.21 -2.19
N TYR A 76 -12.34 18.98 -1.69
CA TYR A 76 -12.77 18.62 -0.33
C TYR A 76 -12.04 19.44 0.75
N GLN A 77 -10.72 19.64 0.62
CA GLN A 77 -9.94 20.44 1.57
C GLN A 77 -10.34 21.92 1.55
N GLN A 78 -10.65 22.48 0.39
CA GLN A 78 -11.13 23.87 0.27
C GLN A 78 -12.48 24.06 0.93
N ILE A 79 -13.44 23.15 0.70
CA ILE A 79 -14.77 23.18 1.33
C ILE A 79 -14.66 23.04 2.85
N LYS A 80 -13.78 22.15 3.32
CA LYS A 80 -13.53 21.98 4.75
C LYS A 80 -12.94 23.24 5.39
N LYS A 81 -11.92 23.85 4.75
CA LYS A 81 -11.27 25.07 5.25
C LYS A 81 -12.24 26.25 5.30
N GLN A 82 -13.16 26.36 4.35
CA GLN A 82 -14.18 27.40 4.30
C GLN A 82 -15.27 27.22 5.38
N ARG A 83 -15.69 25.97 5.67
CA ARG A 83 -16.57 25.70 6.82
C ARG A 83 -15.89 26.05 8.15
N GLU A 84 -14.62 25.70 8.30
CA GLU A 84 -13.85 25.94 9.54
C GLU A 84 -13.63 27.44 9.78
N SER A 85 -13.34 28.23 8.74
CA SER A 85 -13.23 29.69 8.86
C SER A 85 -14.56 30.39 9.15
N THR A 86 -15.68 29.86 8.65
CA THR A 86 -17.02 30.42 8.92
C THR A 86 -17.47 30.13 10.37
N PHE A 87 -17.06 28.98 10.93
CA PHE A 87 -17.41 28.58 12.30
C PHE A 87 -16.62 29.35 13.39
N ILE A 88 -15.36 29.72 13.10
CA ILE A 88 -14.49 30.46 14.05
C ILE A 88 -14.93 31.93 14.22
N GLN A 89 -15.67 32.50 13.25
CA GLN A 89 -16.04 33.91 13.30
C GLN A 89 -17.28 34.20 14.19
N GLU A 90 -18.07 33.18 14.57
CA GLU A 90 -19.24 33.33 15.44
C GLU A 90 -19.03 32.93 16.90
N THR A 91 -17.86 32.39 17.28
CA THR A 91 -17.60 31.97 18.68
C THR A 91 -16.38 32.67 19.28
N HIS A 92 -16.66 33.53 20.26
CA HIS A 92 -15.69 34.08 21.21
C HIS A 92 -14.79 32.98 21.81
N PRO A 93 -13.53 33.28 22.18
CA PRO A 93 -12.51 32.29 22.43
C PRO A 93 -12.63 31.72 23.85
N THR A 94 -13.44 30.68 24.03
CA THR A 94 -13.37 29.88 25.24
C THR A 94 -12.43 28.71 24.98
N THR A 95 -11.23 28.81 25.51
CA THR A 95 -10.23 27.74 25.60
C THR A 95 -10.84 26.50 26.25
N MET A 96 -11.37 25.57 25.46
CA MET A 96 -11.44 24.17 25.83
C MET A 96 -10.36 23.44 25.04
N LYS A 97 -9.30 23.04 25.74
CA LYS A 97 -8.39 21.98 25.28
C LYS A 97 -9.25 20.77 24.96
N SER A 98 -9.62 20.63 23.69
CA SER A 98 -10.10 19.38 23.13
C SER A 98 -9.02 18.36 23.42
N ALA A 99 -9.28 17.46 24.37
CA ALA A 99 -8.46 16.28 24.61
C ALA A 99 -8.46 15.51 23.31
N THR A 100 -7.45 15.78 22.49
CA THR A 100 -7.26 15.15 21.18
C THR A 100 -6.93 13.71 21.50
N SER A 101 -7.96 12.87 21.52
CA SER A 101 -7.83 11.42 21.57
C SER A 101 -6.82 11.02 20.50
N LYS A 102 -5.59 10.74 20.92
CA LYS A 102 -4.51 10.34 20.03
C LYS A 102 -4.94 8.99 19.48
N LYS A 103 -5.45 8.98 18.24
CA LYS A 103 -5.76 7.74 17.53
C LYS A 103 -4.53 6.83 17.62
N PRO A 104 -4.70 5.54 17.95
CA PRO A 104 -3.56 4.65 18.09
C PRO A 104 -2.86 4.54 16.73
N ILE A 105 -1.60 4.99 16.67
CA ILE A 105 -0.76 4.98 15.46
C ILE A 105 -0.20 3.58 15.19
N TRP A 106 0.08 2.83 16.26
CA TRP A 106 0.71 1.51 16.20
C TRP A 106 -0.04 0.46 15.35
N PRO A 107 -1.39 0.37 15.39
CA PRO A 107 -2.13 -0.51 14.47
C PRO A 107 -1.88 -0.22 12.98
N TRP A 108 -1.72 1.05 12.61
CA TRP A 108 -1.45 1.44 11.23
C TRP A 108 -0.04 1.02 10.78
N ILE A 109 0.94 1.03 11.69
CA ILE A 109 2.30 0.56 11.41
C ILE A 109 2.29 -0.94 11.08
N ILE A 110 1.60 -1.76 11.89
CA ILE A 110 1.50 -3.21 11.65
C ILE A 110 0.81 -3.50 10.32
N ILE A 111 -0.29 -2.80 10.04
CA ILE A 111 -1.01 -2.97 8.77
C ILE A 111 -0.16 -2.52 7.59
N ALA A 112 0.62 -1.44 7.72
CA ALA A 112 1.53 -0.99 6.67
C ALA A 112 2.64 -2.02 6.40
N ILE A 113 3.21 -2.64 7.44
CA ILE A 113 4.27 -3.65 7.30
C ILE A 113 3.80 -4.86 6.47
N GLY A 114 2.54 -5.30 6.59
CA GLY A 114 2.02 -6.35 5.69
C GLY A 114 1.41 -5.83 4.39
N GLY A 115 0.79 -4.65 4.41
CA GLY A 115 0.10 -4.07 3.27
C GLY A 115 1.05 -3.60 2.17
N ILE A 116 2.20 -3.04 2.53
CA ILE A 116 3.22 -2.61 1.55
C ILE A 116 3.75 -3.81 0.74
N PRO A 117 4.18 -4.93 1.34
CA PRO A 117 4.53 -6.13 0.59
C PRO A 117 3.36 -6.70 -0.21
N LEU A 118 2.13 -6.64 0.29
CA LEU A 118 0.96 -7.15 -0.43
C LEU A 118 0.72 -6.40 -1.75
N VAL A 119 0.91 -5.07 -1.75
CA VAL A 119 0.78 -4.25 -2.95
C VAL A 119 2.04 -4.34 -3.82
N GLY A 120 3.23 -4.44 -3.22
CA GLY A 120 4.51 -4.48 -3.95
C GLY A 120 4.83 -5.83 -4.60
N MET A 121 4.54 -6.94 -3.91
CA MET A 121 4.81 -8.32 -4.39
C MET A 121 3.61 -8.92 -5.15
N GLY A 122 2.44 -8.29 -5.08
CA GLY A 122 1.22 -8.73 -5.78
C GLY A 122 0.87 -10.19 -5.47
N PRO A 123 0.55 -11.04 -6.48
CA PRO A 123 0.19 -12.44 -6.25
C PRO A 123 1.34 -13.27 -5.64
N GLY A 124 2.59 -12.81 -5.74
CA GLY A 124 3.74 -13.46 -5.10
C GLY A 124 3.63 -13.56 -3.58
N ILE A 125 2.81 -12.71 -2.95
CA ILE A 125 2.58 -12.79 -1.51
C ILE A 125 1.86 -14.08 -1.08
N LEU A 126 1.12 -14.72 -2.00
CA LEU A 126 0.49 -16.02 -1.75
C LEU A 126 1.53 -17.14 -1.57
N MET A 127 2.79 -16.92 -1.95
CA MET A 127 3.88 -17.85 -1.72
C MET A 127 4.55 -17.69 -0.34
N LEU A 128 4.35 -16.58 0.37
CA LEU A 128 4.93 -16.38 1.73
C LEU A 128 4.61 -17.52 2.71
N PRO A 129 3.38 -18.10 2.74
CA PRO A 129 3.07 -19.24 3.61
C PRO A 129 3.86 -20.51 3.28
N ILE A 130 4.26 -20.67 2.01
CA ILE A 130 4.97 -21.84 1.49
C ILE A 130 6.49 -21.64 1.59
N MET A 131 6.96 -20.39 1.66
CA MET A 131 8.37 -20.03 1.63
C MET A 131 9.22 -20.69 2.74
N PRO A 132 8.80 -20.80 4.01
CA PRO A 132 9.60 -21.50 5.03
C PRO A 132 9.83 -22.97 4.69
N LEU A 133 8.82 -23.63 4.11
CA LEU A 133 8.91 -25.03 3.70
C LEU A 133 9.85 -25.19 2.50
N PHE A 134 9.76 -24.27 1.53
CA PHE A 134 10.63 -24.25 0.36
C PHE A 134 12.10 -23.98 0.75
N LEU A 135 12.34 -23.01 1.64
CA LEU A 135 13.67 -22.70 2.16
C LEU A 135 14.25 -23.87 2.97
N ALA A 136 13.42 -24.56 3.75
CA ALA A 136 13.84 -25.76 4.46
C ALA A 136 14.23 -26.88 3.49
N GLY A 137 13.47 -27.11 2.42
CA GLY A 137 13.79 -28.08 1.38
C GLY A 137 15.08 -27.76 0.61
N MET A 138 15.28 -26.50 0.23
CA MET A 138 16.55 -26.08 -0.39
C MET A 138 17.74 -26.21 0.59
N SER A 139 17.49 -25.98 1.88
CA SER A 139 18.54 -26.14 2.89
C SER A 139 18.96 -27.61 3.07
N THR A 140 18.12 -28.59 2.76
CA THR A 140 18.54 -30.01 2.79
C THR A 140 19.36 -30.45 1.58
N ASP A 141 19.32 -29.69 0.48
CA ASP A 141 19.99 -30.05 -0.78
C ASP A 141 21.47 -29.60 -0.81
N SER A 142 21.90 -28.74 0.12
CA SER A 142 23.26 -28.17 0.10
C SER A 142 24.36 -29.13 0.59
N GLY A 143 23.99 -30.31 1.10
CA GLY A 143 24.90 -31.38 1.57
C GLY A 143 25.82 -31.04 2.76
N THR A 144 25.90 -29.75 3.12
CA THR A 144 26.79 -29.19 4.16
C THR A 144 26.01 -28.51 5.29
N THR A 145 24.69 -28.48 5.18
CA THR A 145 23.80 -27.82 6.14
C THR A 145 23.53 -28.76 7.32
N PRO A 146 23.70 -28.30 8.57
CA PRO A 146 23.38 -29.12 9.74
C PRO A 146 21.90 -29.54 9.78
N ASP A 147 21.63 -30.77 10.25
CA ASP A 147 20.29 -31.39 10.25
C ASP A 147 19.21 -30.59 11.02
N TYR A 148 19.61 -29.73 11.96
CA TYR A 148 18.68 -28.89 12.72
C TYR A 148 18.26 -27.62 11.96
N VAL A 149 18.98 -27.20 10.91
CA VAL A 149 18.73 -25.96 10.19
C VAL A 149 17.38 -25.95 9.46
N PRO A 150 16.99 -27.00 8.71
CA PRO A 150 15.66 -27.06 8.08
C PRO A 150 14.52 -26.95 9.10
N LEU A 151 14.63 -27.64 10.25
CA LEU A 151 13.67 -27.56 11.35
C LEU A 151 13.61 -26.15 11.93
N LEU A 152 14.75 -25.49 12.13
CA LEU A 152 14.84 -24.14 12.66
C LEU A 152 14.21 -23.11 11.71
N ILE A 153 14.40 -23.26 10.40
CA ILE A 153 13.75 -22.43 9.37
C ILE A 153 12.22 -22.56 9.44
N ILE A 154 11.71 -23.79 9.57
CA ILE A 154 10.26 -24.05 9.69
C ILE A 154 9.72 -23.42 10.97
N PHE A 155 10.35 -23.68 12.12
CA PHE A 155 9.90 -23.17 13.41
C PHE A 155 9.91 -21.64 13.48
N ILE A 156 10.99 -20.99 13.03
CA ILE A 156 11.09 -19.54 13.05
C ILE A 156 10.17 -18.92 11.99
N GLY A 157 10.14 -19.47 10.77
CA GLY A 157 9.32 -18.96 9.68
C GLY A 157 7.83 -18.98 10.01
N TYR A 158 7.31 -20.12 10.46
CA TYR A 158 5.91 -20.20 10.88
C TYR A 158 5.66 -19.49 12.20
N GLY A 159 6.61 -19.48 13.14
CA GLY A 159 6.50 -18.73 14.39
C GLY A 159 6.34 -17.22 14.17
N LEU A 160 7.14 -16.64 13.28
CA LEU A 160 7.02 -15.24 12.88
C LEU A 160 5.71 -14.95 12.16
N MET A 161 5.26 -15.84 11.27
CA MET A 161 3.96 -15.70 10.60
C MET A 161 2.79 -15.72 11.60
N ILE A 162 2.77 -16.68 12.52
CA ILE A 162 1.74 -16.78 13.56
C ILE A 162 1.76 -15.53 14.45
N GLY A 163 2.95 -15.10 14.90
CA GLY A 163 3.11 -13.88 15.68
C GLY A 163 2.58 -12.64 14.96
N TYR A 164 2.90 -12.51 13.68
CA TYR A 164 2.40 -11.42 12.83
C TYR A 164 0.88 -11.45 12.67
N ILE A 165 0.28 -12.63 12.44
CA ILE A 165 -1.19 -12.77 12.34
C ILE A 165 -1.87 -12.33 13.65
N ILE A 166 -1.32 -12.73 14.80
CA ILE A 166 -1.84 -12.33 16.12
C ILE A 166 -1.76 -10.81 16.29
N LEU A 167 -0.60 -10.20 15.96
CA LEU A 167 -0.39 -8.75 15.99
C LEU A 167 -1.40 -8.02 15.09
N LEU A 168 -1.66 -8.54 13.89
CA LEU A 168 -2.60 -7.98 12.94
C LEU A 168 -4.05 -8.06 13.46
N ILE A 169 -4.45 -9.18 14.07
CA ILE A 169 -5.76 -9.31 14.72
C ILE A 169 -5.92 -8.30 15.86
N ILE A 170 -4.89 -8.12 16.69
CA ILE A 170 -4.88 -7.15 17.78
C ILE A 170 -5.00 -5.73 17.22
N ALA A 171 -4.23 -5.39 16.18
CA ALA A 171 -4.27 -4.10 15.51
C ALA A 171 -5.67 -3.78 14.96
N ILE A 172 -6.31 -4.74 14.27
CA ILE A 172 -7.67 -4.57 13.73
C ILE A 172 -8.69 -4.39 14.87
N LYS A 173 -8.60 -5.20 15.94
CA LYS A 173 -9.49 -5.07 17.11
C LYS A 173 -9.32 -3.71 17.81
N ALA A 174 -8.09 -3.22 17.94
CA ALA A 174 -7.80 -1.92 18.54
C ALA A 174 -8.38 -0.76 17.70
N LEU A 175 -8.24 -0.83 16.36
CA LEU A 175 -8.86 0.14 15.46
C LEU A 175 -10.39 0.12 15.55
N ARG A 176 -11.01 -1.07 15.60
CA ARG A 176 -12.47 -1.20 15.74
C ARG A 176 -12.99 -0.59 17.04
N ARG A 177 -12.25 -0.75 18.15
CA ARG A 177 -12.61 -0.15 19.45
C ARG A 177 -12.41 1.36 19.47
N SER A 178 -11.39 1.88 18.77
CA SER A 178 -11.13 3.32 18.68
C SER A 178 -12.11 4.07 17.77
N ASN A 179 -12.83 3.36 16.89
CA ASN A 179 -13.77 3.95 15.93
C ASN A 179 -15.25 3.82 16.36
N LYS A 180 -15.50 3.21 17.52
CA LYS A 180 -16.78 3.24 18.24
C LYS A 180 -16.70 4.32 19.31
#